data_AF-A0ABD5GKE4-F1
#
_entry.id   AF-A0ABD5GKE4-F1
#
_cell.length_a   1.000
_cell.length_b   1.000
_cell.length_c   1.000
_cell.angle_alpha   90.00
_cell.angle_beta   90.00
_cell.angle_gamma   90.00
#
_symmetry.space_group_name_H-M   'P 1'
#
loop_
_entity.id
_entity.type
_entity.pdbx_description
1 polymer ?
#
loop_
_entity_poly.entity_id
_entity_poly.type
_entity_poly.pdbx_seq_one_letter_code
_entity_poly.pdbx_strand_id
1 'polypeptide(L)'
;MKGLIATLLVLFVSCAAVADEADAAREKMIQDGIKVCQKKGFATVGERDKCVSEFTAKANERYPARGSEAYAKKHYAGMSKAQAEAALIELRKEWEAAPRGGYFSARRTGPASKKAIAEEGWWIQTSILGVRQSQDDPWFMECKGYQTANIVRRCPLGKGGEE
;
A
#
# COMPACT_ATOMS: atom_id res chain seq x y z
N MET A 1 -36.21 14.85 -32.31
CA MET A 1 -34.80 15.17 -32.03
C MET A 1 -34.25 14.05 -31.16
N LYS A 2 -33.38 13.19 -31.73
CA LYS A 2 -32.77 12.04 -31.06
C LYS A 2 -31.57 12.53 -30.23
N GLY A 3 -31.72 12.59 -28.91
CA GLY A 3 -30.63 12.88 -28.00
C GLY A 3 -29.79 11.61 -27.78
N LEU A 4 -28.59 11.58 -28.35
CA LEU A 4 -27.57 10.58 -28.03
C LEU A 4 -27.08 10.84 -26.60
N ILE A 5 -27.51 10.00 -25.66
CA ILE A 5 -26.90 9.89 -24.34
C ILE A 5 -25.66 9.03 -24.51
N ALA A 6 -24.49 9.67 -24.58
CA ALA A 6 -23.21 8.98 -24.58
C ALA A 6 -22.92 8.46 -23.16
N THR A 7 -23.17 7.17 -22.95
CA THR A 7 -22.79 6.45 -21.74
C THR A 7 -21.26 6.36 -21.67
N LEU A 8 -20.64 7.26 -20.91
CA LEU A 8 -19.22 7.19 -20.58
C LEU A 8 -19.02 6.02 -19.60
N LEU A 9 -18.71 4.84 -20.14
CA LEU A 9 -18.34 3.66 -19.37
C LEU A 9 -16.93 3.91 -18.79
N VAL A 10 -16.87 4.47 -17.59
CA VAL A 10 -15.63 4.54 -16.81
C VAL A 10 -15.34 3.11 -16.34
N LEU A 11 -14.45 2.44 -17.07
CA LEU A 11 -13.84 1.18 -16.65
C LEU A 11 -12.98 1.48 -15.42
N PHE A 12 -13.58 1.35 -14.22
CA PHE A 12 -12.83 1.13 -13.00
C PHE A 12 -12.14 -0.23 -13.14
N VAL A 13 -10.91 -0.22 -13.65
CA VAL A 13 -10.02 -1.38 -13.58
C VAL A 13 -9.83 -1.66 -12.10
N SER A 14 -10.51 -2.70 -11.61
CA SER A 14 -10.41 -3.18 -10.24
C SER A 14 -9.00 -3.74 -10.01
N CYS A 15 -8.06 -2.88 -9.63
CA CYS A 15 -6.69 -3.25 -9.27
C CYS A 15 -6.59 -4.21 -8.08
N ALA A 16 -7.69 -4.48 -7.37
CA ALA A 16 -7.72 -5.38 -6.22
C ALA A 16 -7.34 -6.83 -6.59
N ALA A 17 -7.84 -7.37 -7.71
CA ALA A 17 -7.59 -8.77 -8.09
C ALA A 17 -6.12 -9.04 -8.45
N VAL A 18 -5.42 -8.05 -8.99
CA VAL A 18 -4.01 -8.16 -9.41
C VAL A 18 -3.06 -8.08 -8.21
N ALA A 19 -3.48 -7.39 -7.14
CA ALA A 19 -2.70 -7.30 -5.90
C ALA A 19 -2.67 -8.66 -5.16
N ASP A 20 -3.79 -9.38 -5.11
CA ASP A 20 -3.87 -10.69 -4.45
C ASP A 20 -3.03 -11.76 -5.16
N GLU A 21 -3.00 -11.77 -6.50
CA GLU A 21 -2.19 -12.73 -7.25
C GLU A 21 -0.67 -12.47 -7.10
N ALA A 22 -0.26 -11.20 -7.13
CA ALA A 22 1.14 -10.82 -6.93
C ALA A 22 1.63 -11.18 -5.51
N ASP A 23 0.78 -10.98 -4.50
CA ASP A 23 1.08 -11.33 -3.11
C ASP A 23 1.20 -12.85 -2.91
N ALA A 24 0.30 -13.63 -3.52
CA ALA A 24 0.39 -15.09 -3.53
C ALA A 24 1.66 -15.60 -4.24
N ALA A 25 2.05 -14.98 -5.36
CA ALA A 25 3.27 -15.31 -6.08
C ALA A 25 4.53 -14.99 -5.25
N ARG A 26 4.56 -13.81 -4.60
CA ARG A 26 5.62 -13.42 -3.66
C ARG A 26 5.77 -14.46 -2.56
N GLU A 27 4.67 -14.82 -1.91
CA GLU A 27 4.65 -15.78 -0.81
C GLU A 27 5.19 -17.13 -1.26
N LYS A 28 4.73 -17.64 -2.41
CA LYS A 28 5.18 -18.92 -2.95
C LYS A 28 6.70 -18.93 -3.14
N MET A 29 7.28 -17.87 -3.69
CA MET A 29 8.74 -17.75 -3.85
C MET A 29 9.48 -17.78 -2.51
N ILE A 30 8.96 -17.11 -1.49
CA ILE A 30 9.56 -17.11 -0.15
C ILE A 30 9.48 -18.51 0.48
N GLN A 31 8.33 -19.16 0.41
CA GLN A 31 8.13 -20.51 0.97
C GLN A 31 9.01 -21.56 0.28
N ASP A 32 9.14 -21.48 -1.04
CA ASP A 32 10.02 -22.38 -1.77
C ASP A 32 11.50 -22.11 -1.43
N GLY A 33 11.88 -20.83 -1.26
CA GLY A 33 13.19 -20.44 -0.74
C GLY A 33 13.48 -21.00 0.66
N ILE A 34 12.51 -20.92 1.58
CA ILE A 34 12.61 -21.50 2.93
C ILE A 34 12.88 -23.00 2.85
N LYS A 35 12.12 -23.74 2.02
CA LYS A 35 12.33 -25.19 1.83
C LYS A 35 13.71 -25.50 1.27
N VAL A 36 14.19 -24.71 0.31
CA VAL A 36 15.54 -24.86 -0.26
C VAL A 36 16.61 -24.63 0.81
N CYS A 37 16.48 -23.56 1.60
CA CYS A 37 17.44 -23.24 2.65
C CYS A 37 17.41 -24.27 3.80
N GLN A 38 16.25 -24.80 4.18
CA GLN A 38 16.15 -25.86 5.19
C GLN A 38 16.87 -27.15 4.76
N LYS A 39 16.83 -27.51 3.47
CA LYS A 39 17.52 -28.70 2.94
C LYS A 39 19.05 -28.57 2.89
N LYS A 40 19.60 -27.35 2.96
CA LYS A 40 21.06 -27.12 2.87
C LYS A 40 21.84 -27.50 4.14
N GLY A 41 21.18 -27.74 5.26
CA GLY A 41 21.84 -28.20 6.50
C GLY A 41 22.83 -27.19 7.09
N PHE A 42 22.43 -25.92 7.17
CA PHE A 42 23.27 -24.86 7.74
C PHE A 42 23.69 -25.14 9.20
N ALA A 43 24.91 -24.75 9.56
CA ALA A 43 25.45 -24.97 10.89
C ALA A 43 24.81 -24.03 11.93
N THR A 44 24.37 -22.84 11.50
CA THR A 44 23.74 -21.85 12.37
C THR A 44 22.40 -21.35 11.84
N VAL A 45 21.57 -20.84 12.76
CA VAL A 45 20.32 -20.14 12.41
C VAL A 45 20.60 -18.90 11.57
N GLY A 46 21.67 -18.15 11.86
CA GLY A 46 22.01 -16.92 11.12
C GLY A 46 22.33 -17.17 9.65
N GLU A 47 23.04 -18.25 9.32
CA GLU A 47 23.32 -18.64 7.92
C GLU A 47 22.06 -19.05 7.18
N ARG A 48 21.16 -19.77 7.86
CA ARG A 48 19.85 -20.13 7.30
C ARG A 48 19.02 -18.88 7.03
N ASP A 49 18.98 -17.94 7.98
CA ASP A 49 18.21 -16.71 7.85
C ASP A 49 18.77 -15.83 6.74
N LYS A 50 20.10 -15.79 6.57
CA LYS A 50 20.74 -15.14 5.42
C LYS A 50 20.31 -15.77 4.09
N CYS A 51 20.33 -17.10 3.99
CA CYS A 51 19.83 -17.80 2.80
C CYS A 51 18.36 -17.43 2.51
N VAL A 52 17.48 -17.46 3.51
CA VAL A 52 16.07 -17.08 3.33
C VAL A 52 15.95 -15.62 2.91
N SER A 53 16.75 -14.72 3.48
CA SER A 53 16.73 -13.29 3.14
C SER A 53 17.01 -13.02 1.66
N GLU A 54 17.89 -13.80 1.02
CA GLU A 54 18.18 -13.68 -0.42
C GLU A 54 16.96 -14.05 -1.28
N PHE A 55 16.22 -15.09 -0.92
CA PHE A 55 14.97 -15.45 -1.60
C PHE A 55 13.88 -14.40 -1.35
N THR A 56 13.76 -13.90 -0.13
CA THR A 56 12.83 -12.82 0.21
C THR A 56 13.13 -11.55 -0.57
N ALA A 57 14.40 -11.17 -0.71
CA ALA A 57 14.82 -10.01 -1.50
C ALA A 57 14.41 -10.18 -2.98
N LYS A 58 14.69 -11.33 -3.59
CA LYS A 58 14.27 -11.63 -4.97
C LYS A 58 12.75 -11.62 -5.15
N ALA A 59 12.01 -12.14 -4.19
CA ALA A 59 10.56 -12.13 -4.20
C ALA A 59 10.03 -10.69 -4.14
N ASN A 60 10.57 -9.85 -3.25
CA ASN A 60 10.17 -8.45 -3.09
C ASN A 60 10.58 -7.58 -4.28
N GLU A 61 11.69 -7.88 -4.95
CA GLU A 61 12.10 -7.19 -6.18
C GLU A 61 11.10 -7.42 -7.31
N ARG A 62 10.62 -8.65 -7.47
CA ARG A 62 9.67 -9.03 -8.53
C ARG A 62 8.23 -8.67 -8.18
N TYR A 63 7.87 -8.85 -6.92
CA TYR A 63 6.54 -8.63 -6.37
C TYR A 63 6.67 -7.80 -5.08
N PRO A 64 6.74 -6.47 -5.19
CA PRO A 64 6.89 -5.60 -4.03
C PRO A 64 5.84 -5.88 -2.95
N ALA A 65 6.26 -5.87 -1.68
CA ALA A 65 5.35 -6.06 -0.57
C ALA A 65 4.45 -4.83 -0.37
N ARG A 66 3.18 -5.04 -0.01
CA ARG A 66 2.28 -3.97 0.50
C ARG A 66 2.99 -3.15 1.58
N GLY A 67 2.78 -1.84 1.59
CA GLY A 67 3.45 -0.90 2.48
C GLY A 67 4.90 -0.57 2.13
N SER A 68 5.50 -1.22 1.13
CA SER A 68 6.82 -0.81 0.63
C SER A 68 6.71 0.36 -0.35
N GLU A 69 7.75 1.18 -0.40
CA GLU A 69 7.84 2.29 -1.37
C GLU A 69 7.72 1.77 -2.82
N ALA A 70 8.35 0.64 -3.14
CA ALA A 70 8.30 0.03 -4.46
C ALA A 70 6.87 -0.37 -4.86
N TYR A 71 6.08 -0.90 -3.92
CA TYR A 71 4.67 -1.19 -4.13
C TYR A 71 3.89 0.11 -4.37
N ALA A 72 4.01 1.07 -3.45
CA ALA A 72 3.26 2.32 -3.53
C ALA A 72 3.56 3.09 -4.83
N LYS A 73 4.83 3.16 -5.23
CA LYS A 73 5.25 3.74 -6.51
C LYS A 73 4.65 3.02 -7.70
N LYS A 74 4.63 1.68 -7.70
CA LYS A 74 4.04 0.90 -8.80
C LYS A 74 2.52 1.11 -8.92
N HIS A 75 1.83 1.28 -7.79
CA HIS A 75 0.37 1.31 -7.75
C HIS A 75 -0.25 2.72 -7.80
N TYR A 76 0.44 3.73 -7.28
CA TYR A 76 -0.12 5.07 -7.09
C TYR A 76 0.64 6.19 -7.83
N ALA A 77 1.85 5.92 -8.36
CA ALA A 77 2.58 6.97 -9.06
C ALA A 77 1.81 7.50 -10.28
N GLY A 78 1.85 8.83 -10.45
CA GLY A 78 1.18 9.50 -11.57
C GLY A 78 -0.31 9.76 -11.38
N MET A 79 -0.89 9.41 -10.22
CA MET A 79 -2.27 9.80 -9.91
C MET A 79 -2.41 11.32 -9.80
N SER A 80 -3.53 11.85 -10.30
CA SER A 80 -3.98 13.21 -10.01
C SER A 80 -4.41 13.36 -8.54
N LYS A 81 -4.54 14.59 -8.05
CA LYS A 81 -5.02 14.85 -6.67
C LYS A 81 -6.38 14.21 -6.37
N ALA A 82 -7.31 14.22 -7.32
CA ALA A 82 -8.62 13.59 -7.15
C ALA A 82 -8.53 12.06 -7.08
N GLN A 83 -7.67 11.45 -7.90
CA GLN A 83 -7.41 10.00 -7.85
C GLN A 83 -6.71 9.61 -6.54
N ALA A 84 -5.79 10.44 -6.05
CA ALA A 84 -5.13 10.24 -4.77
C ALA A 84 -6.12 10.28 -3.60
N GLU A 85 -7.04 11.24 -3.57
CA GLU A 85 -8.09 11.30 -2.54
C GLU A 85 -9.00 10.07 -2.59
N ALA A 86 -9.43 9.64 -3.79
CA ALA A 86 -10.21 8.42 -3.96
C ALA A 86 -9.45 7.17 -3.47
N ALA A 87 -8.15 7.06 -3.78
CA ALA A 87 -7.30 5.99 -3.30
C ALA A 87 -7.16 6.00 -1.76
N LEU A 88 -7.02 7.18 -1.15
CA LEU A 88 -6.99 7.32 0.32
C LEU A 88 -8.30 6.90 0.97
N ILE A 89 -9.45 7.14 0.33
CA ILE A 89 -10.76 6.67 0.82
C ILE A 89 -10.81 5.13 0.83
N GLU A 90 -10.39 4.49 -0.26
CA GLU A 90 -10.37 3.02 -0.33
C GLU A 90 -9.35 2.41 0.64
N LEU A 91 -8.15 2.98 0.73
CA LEU A 91 -7.15 2.55 1.70
C LEU A 91 -7.62 2.72 3.15
N ARG A 92 -8.36 3.79 3.46
CA ARG A 92 -8.96 3.97 4.78
C ARG A 92 -9.95 2.85 5.09
N LYS A 93 -10.81 2.47 4.15
CA LYS A 93 -11.75 1.34 4.33
C LYS A 93 -11.00 0.02 4.56
N GLU A 94 -9.97 -0.25 3.75
CA GLU A 94 -9.10 -1.42 3.94
C GLU A 94 -8.43 -1.39 5.33
N TRP A 95 -7.94 -0.23 5.76
CA TRP A 95 -7.29 -0.05 7.06
C TRP A 95 -8.27 -0.25 8.22
N GLU A 96 -9.50 0.25 8.12
CA GLU A 96 -10.55 0.07 9.13
C GLU A 96 -10.90 -1.42 9.27
N ALA A 97 -11.02 -2.15 8.16
CA ALA A 97 -11.33 -3.58 8.11
C ALA A 97 -10.14 -4.50 8.45
N ALA A 98 -8.91 -4.03 8.32
CA ALA A 98 -7.72 -4.84 8.56
C ALA A 98 -7.61 -5.28 10.03
N PRO A 99 -7.13 -6.50 10.29
CA PRO A 99 -6.92 -6.97 11.66
C PRO A 99 -5.94 -6.05 12.39
N ARG A 100 -6.21 -5.75 13.67
CA ARG A 100 -5.23 -5.08 14.55
C ARG A 100 -4.02 -6.00 14.68
N GLY A 101 -2.94 -5.66 13.99
CA GLY A 101 -1.78 -6.54 13.92
C GLY A 101 -1.10 -6.66 15.29
N GLY A 102 -1.06 -7.87 15.87
CA GLY A 102 -0.17 -8.22 16.97
C GLY A 102 1.18 -8.78 16.49
N TYR A 103 2.14 -9.00 17.40
CA TYR A 103 3.51 -9.49 17.10
C TYR A 103 3.56 -10.72 16.17
N PHE A 104 2.58 -11.62 16.27
CA PHE A 104 2.49 -12.84 15.45
C PHE A 104 1.73 -12.69 14.13
N SER A 105 0.92 -11.63 13.98
CA SER A 105 0.21 -11.34 12.72
C SER A 105 1.11 -10.72 11.66
N ALA A 106 2.20 -10.06 12.07
CA ALA A 106 3.25 -9.57 11.17
C ALA A 106 4.08 -10.69 10.53
N ARG A 107 4.01 -11.91 11.08
CA ARG A 107 4.76 -13.09 10.62
C ARG A 107 3.95 -14.06 9.75
N ARG A 108 2.64 -13.87 9.64
CA ARG A 108 1.77 -14.73 8.84
C ARG A 108 1.36 -14.01 7.57
N THR A 109 1.40 -14.76 6.49
CA THR A 109 0.74 -14.43 5.23
C THR A 109 -0.77 -14.33 5.46
N GLY A 110 -1.37 -13.30 4.86
CA GLY A 110 -2.71 -12.84 5.17
C GLY A 110 -2.92 -11.38 4.75
N PRO A 111 -4.08 -10.78 5.09
CA PRO A 111 -4.44 -9.42 4.70
C PRO A 111 -3.37 -8.40 5.09
N ALA A 112 -3.17 -7.37 4.26
CA ALA A 112 -2.25 -6.29 4.57
C ALA A 112 -2.51 -5.73 5.97
N SER A 113 -1.44 -5.62 6.78
CA SER A 113 -1.58 -5.07 8.13
C SER A 113 -2.00 -3.60 8.09
N LYS A 114 -2.67 -3.12 9.15
CA LYS A 114 -2.96 -1.69 9.33
C LYS A 114 -1.73 -0.81 9.12
N LYS A 115 -0.53 -1.26 9.52
CA LYS A 115 0.72 -0.54 9.28
C LYS A 115 1.02 -0.44 7.79
N ALA A 116 1.01 -1.56 7.06
CA ALA A 116 1.32 -1.58 5.63
C ALA A 116 0.37 -0.66 4.82
N ILE A 117 -0.93 -0.70 5.13
CA ILE A 117 -1.93 0.14 4.48
C ILE A 117 -1.70 1.63 4.82
N ALA A 118 -1.33 1.95 6.06
CA ALA A 118 -0.99 3.32 6.45
C ALA A 118 0.29 3.83 5.78
N GLU A 119 1.30 2.99 5.56
CA GLU A 119 2.51 3.38 4.81
C GLU A 119 2.18 3.72 3.35
N GLU A 120 1.26 2.98 2.72
CA GLU A 120 0.76 3.31 1.38
C GLU A 120 0.02 4.66 1.35
N GLY A 121 -0.83 4.91 2.35
CA GLY A 121 -1.50 6.21 2.49
C GLY A 121 -0.49 7.36 2.68
N TRP A 122 0.54 7.16 3.51
CA TRP A 122 1.60 8.15 3.71
C TRP A 122 2.45 8.38 2.47
N TRP A 123 2.66 7.35 1.66
CA TRP A 123 3.33 7.50 0.36
C TRP A 123 2.51 8.42 -0.56
N ILE A 124 1.19 8.23 -0.64
CA ILE A 124 0.29 9.11 -1.42
C ILE A 124 0.36 10.56 -0.89
N GLN A 125 0.27 10.73 0.42
CA GLN A 125 0.34 12.05 1.06
C GLN A 125 1.62 12.81 0.70
N THR A 126 2.76 12.13 0.82
CA THR A 126 4.08 12.75 0.61
C THR A 126 4.42 12.92 -0.86
N SER A 127 4.19 11.90 -1.68
CA SER A 127 4.67 11.84 -3.06
C SER A 127 3.72 12.47 -4.07
N ILE A 128 2.41 12.54 -3.76
CA ILE A 128 1.39 13.07 -4.67
C ILE A 128 0.79 14.36 -4.14
N LEU A 129 0.41 14.38 -2.86
CA LEU A 129 -0.25 15.53 -2.25
C LEU A 129 0.73 16.57 -1.70
N GLY A 130 2.01 16.22 -1.57
CA GLY A 130 3.09 17.13 -1.13
C GLY A 130 3.07 17.43 0.37
N VAL A 131 2.39 16.61 1.16
CA VAL A 131 2.26 16.78 2.61
C VAL A 131 3.46 16.17 3.34
N ARG A 132 3.91 16.80 4.43
CA ARG A 132 5.00 16.24 5.25
C ARG A 132 4.46 15.08 6.09
N GLN A 133 5.26 14.01 6.18
CA GLN A 133 4.92 12.86 7.01
C GLN A 133 4.83 13.25 8.50
N SER A 134 3.80 12.76 9.19
CA SER A 134 3.66 12.88 10.65
C SER A 134 3.46 11.50 11.28
N GLN A 135 3.31 11.46 12.62
CA GLN A 135 3.03 10.22 13.34
C GLN A 135 1.55 9.81 13.31
N ASP A 136 0.68 10.64 12.72
CA ASP A 136 -0.76 10.37 12.67
C ASP A 136 -1.13 9.50 11.46
N ASP A 137 -2.44 9.30 11.28
CA ASP A 137 -2.96 8.61 10.12
C ASP A 137 -2.98 9.49 8.85
N PRO A 138 -2.79 8.90 7.66
CA PRO A 138 -2.75 9.63 6.40
C PRO A 138 -4.14 9.89 5.81
N TRP A 139 -5.22 9.78 6.58
CA TRP A 139 -6.59 9.75 6.07
C TRP A 139 -7.25 11.15 5.96
N PHE A 140 -6.61 12.07 5.24
CA PHE A 140 -7.09 13.45 5.13
C PHE A 140 -6.71 14.12 3.80
N MET A 141 -7.32 15.26 3.51
CA MET A 141 -6.83 16.23 2.52
C MET A 141 -6.34 17.48 3.24
N GLU A 142 -5.35 18.19 2.69
CA GLU A 142 -5.04 19.53 3.18
C GLU A 142 -6.20 20.48 2.86
N CYS A 143 -6.63 21.26 3.85
CA CYS A 143 -7.73 22.20 3.68
C CYS A 143 -7.38 23.32 2.69
N LYS A 144 -8.28 23.62 1.77
CA LYS A 144 -8.15 24.76 0.85
C LYS A 144 -8.10 26.08 1.63
N GLY A 145 -7.25 27.01 1.19
CA GLY A 145 -7.16 28.36 1.77
C GLY A 145 -6.34 28.47 3.06
N TYR A 146 -5.75 27.36 3.54
CA TYR A 146 -4.88 27.34 4.71
C TYR A 146 -3.49 26.86 4.33
N GLN A 147 -2.60 27.78 3.97
CA GLN A 147 -1.17 27.50 3.83
C GLN A 147 -0.44 28.18 4.98
N THR A 148 -0.07 27.40 6.00
CA THR A 148 0.91 27.85 6.99
C THR A 148 2.17 27.03 6.80
N ALA A 149 3.34 27.65 6.90
CA ALA A 149 4.61 26.98 6.61
C ALA A 149 4.88 25.71 7.45
N ASN A 150 4.19 25.56 8.59
CA ASN A 150 4.47 24.53 9.59
C ASN A 150 3.25 23.74 10.09
N ILE A 151 2.02 24.08 9.69
CA ILE A 151 0.81 23.39 10.15
C ILE A 151 -0.02 22.96 8.95
N VAL A 152 -0.19 21.65 8.79
CA VAL A 152 -1.09 21.05 7.83
C VAL A 152 -2.48 21.00 8.47
N ARG A 153 -3.40 21.84 7.98
CA ARG A 153 -4.80 21.77 8.42
C ARG A 153 -5.47 20.61 7.69
N ARG A 154 -5.94 19.62 8.45
CA ARG A 154 -6.52 18.39 7.91
C ARG A 154 -8.03 18.52 7.72
N CYS A 155 -8.48 18.32 6.50
CA CYS A 155 -9.87 18.24 6.10
C CYS A 155 -10.27 16.79 5.82
N PRO A 156 -11.56 16.44 5.98
CA PRO A 156 -12.04 15.10 5.70
C PRO A 156 -11.85 14.73 4.22
N LEU A 157 -11.61 13.44 3.97
CA LEU A 157 -11.63 12.87 2.63
C LEU A 157 -13.04 12.93 2.03
N GLY A 158 -13.13 13.06 0.70
CA GLY A 158 -14.36 13.08 -0.07
C GLY A 158 -14.90 14.49 -0.37
N LYS A 159 -14.19 15.52 0.06
CA LYS A 159 -14.56 16.93 -0.13
C LYS A 159 -13.48 17.75 -0.85
N GLY A 160 -12.39 17.12 -1.31
CA GLY A 160 -11.32 17.82 -2.03
C GLY A 160 -10.60 18.88 -1.19
N GLY A 161 -10.60 18.76 0.13
CA GLY A 161 -10.04 19.77 1.04
C GLY A 161 -11.01 20.86 1.48
N GLU A 162 -12.31 20.69 1.29
CA GLU A 162 -13.35 21.54 1.92
C GLU A 162 -13.78 20.96 3.28
N GLU A 163 -14.20 21.84 4.20
CA GLU A 163 -14.64 21.45 5.55
C GLU A 163 -16.02 20.80 5.58
#